data_AF-A0A6N1AK56-F1
#
_entry.id   AF-A0A6N1AK56-F1
#
_cell.length_a   1.000
_cell.length_b   1.000
_cell.length_c   1.000
_cell.angle_alpha   90.00
_cell.angle_beta   90.00
_cell.angle_gamma   90.00
#
_symmetry.space_group_name_H-M   'P 1'
#
loop_
_entity.id
_entity.type
_entity.pdbx_description
1 polymer ?
#
loop_
_entity_poly.entity_id
_entity_poly.type
_entity_poly.pdbx_seq_one_letter_code
_entity_poly.pdbx_strand_id
1 'polypeptide(L)'
;MSDEPFRLSRKPKILFQYHRQFNRLFQALTAAEAADVDDVIDSLNNIPDQTGDRLLEDTEAGDLWVRRKNNSYVMYTYTRNDPESKYLVKCWVCGKYVMRDGEEIFDIA
;
A
#
# COMPACT_ATOMS: atom_id res chain seq x y z
N MET A 1 -34.09 18.18 16.74
CA MET A 1 -32.79 17.49 16.81
C MET A 1 -33.01 16.11 16.21
N SER A 2 -32.33 15.80 15.11
CA SER A 2 -32.49 14.51 14.42
C SER A 2 -31.64 13.47 15.13
N ASP A 3 -32.27 12.53 15.82
CA ASP A 3 -31.64 11.31 16.33
C ASP A 3 -31.46 10.35 15.14
N GLU A 4 -30.48 10.62 14.29
CA GLU A 4 -30.03 9.58 13.36
C GLU A 4 -29.28 8.51 14.17
N PRO A 5 -29.71 7.23 14.13
CA PRO A 5 -28.99 6.17 14.80
C PRO A 5 -27.60 6.06 14.16
N PHE A 6 -26.55 6.10 14.99
CA PHE A 6 -25.18 5.78 14.58
C PHE A 6 -25.16 4.39 13.92
N ARG A 7 -25.24 4.36 12.59
CA ARG A 7 -24.93 3.16 11.82
C ARG A 7 -23.41 3.00 11.88
N LEU A 8 -22.95 2.22 12.85
CA LEU A 8 -21.62 1.60 12.81
C LEU A 8 -21.61 0.63 11.63
N SER A 9 -21.47 1.15 10.40
CA SER A 9 -21.10 0.31 9.27
C SER A 9 -19.81 -0.39 9.68
N ARG A 10 -19.81 -1.73 9.66
CA ARG A 10 -18.62 -2.52 9.98
C ARG A 10 -17.57 -2.16 8.93
N LYS A 11 -16.66 -1.25 9.26
CA LYS A 11 -15.49 -0.99 8.42
C LYS A 11 -14.79 -2.32 8.17
N PRO A 12 -14.32 -2.56 6.94
CA PRO A 12 -13.55 -3.76 6.66
C PRO A 12 -12.38 -3.87 7.64
N LYS A 13 -12.17 -5.06 8.19
CA LYS A 13 -10.99 -5.35 8.99
C LYS A 13 -9.83 -5.56 8.03
N ILE A 14 -8.87 -4.64 8.05
CA ILE A 14 -7.66 -4.74 7.25
C ILE A 14 -6.52 -5.20 8.15
N LEU A 15 -5.84 -6.26 7.73
CA LEU A 15 -4.66 -6.79 8.38
C LEU A 15 -3.44 -6.47 7.52
N PHE A 16 -2.41 -5.89 8.12
CA PHE A 16 -1.15 -5.60 7.44
C PHE A 16 -0.12 -6.68 7.75
N GLN A 17 0.58 -7.11 6.71
CA GLN A 17 1.76 -7.95 6.82
C GLN A 17 2.92 -7.29 6.07
N TYR A 18 4.02 -7.05 6.77
CA TYR A 18 5.24 -6.52 6.15
C TYR A 18 6.18 -7.66 5.78
N HIS A 19 6.57 -7.73 4.51
CA HIS A 19 7.59 -8.66 4.07
C HIS A 19 8.96 -8.30 4.66
N ARG A 20 9.88 -9.27 4.77
CA ARG A 20 11.23 -9.01 5.32
C ARG A 20 11.98 -7.94 4.52
N GLN A 21 11.81 -7.93 3.20
CA GLN A 21 12.43 -6.95 2.32
C GLN A 21 11.88 -5.54 2.56
N PHE A 22 10.56 -5.41 2.75
CA PHE A 22 9.92 -4.16 3.14
C PHE A 22 10.58 -3.58 4.40
N ASN A 23 10.62 -4.35 5.49
CA ASN A 23 11.19 -3.87 6.76
C ASN A 23 12.65 -3.44 6.62
N ARG A 24 13.44 -4.19 5.84
CA ARG A 24 14.85 -3.86 5.57
C ARG A 24 14.99 -2.54 4.82
N LEU A 25 14.18 -2.32 3.79
CA LEU A 25 14.26 -1.12 2.96
C LEU A 25 13.69 0.10 3.70
N PHE A 26 12.61 -0.07 4.47
CA PHE A 26 12.02 0.99 5.28
C PHE A 26 13.03 1.58 6.27
N GLN A 27 13.88 0.74 6.87
CA GLN A 27 14.94 1.19 7.78
C GLN A 27 16.07 1.98 7.09
N ALA A 28 16.20 1.85 5.78
CA ALA A 28 17.20 2.57 4.99
C ALA A 28 16.68 3.93 4.47
N LEU A 29 15.39 4.22 4.68
CA LEU A 29 14.77 5.49 4.28
C LEU A 29 15.15 6.62 5.23
N THR A 30 15.23 7.83 4.68
CA THR A 30 15.23 9.06 5.47
C THR A 30 13.89 9.25 6.19
N ALA A 31 13.86 10.11 7.21
CA ALA A 31 12.64 10.37 7.97
C ALA A 31 11.46 10.88 7.10
N ALA A 32 11.74 11.70 6.09
CA ALA A 32 10.71 12.21 5.19
C ALA A 32 10.14 11.12 4.28
N GLU A 33 11.01 10.27 3.73
CA GLU A 33 10.61 9.13 2.90
C GLU A 33 9.82 8.09 3.70
N ALA A 34 10.24 7.82 4.95
CA ALA A 34 9.52 6.92 5.84
C ALA A 34 8.11 7.44 6.16
N ALA A 35 7.97 8.75 6.41
CA ALA A 35 6.66 9.38 6.63
C ALA A 35 5.75 9.24 5.40
N ASP A 36 6.27 9.44 4.19
CA ASP A 36 5.50 9.22 2.96
C ASP A 36 5.05 7.76 2.81
N VAL A 37 5.90 6.80 3.16
CA VAL A 37 5.57 5.36 3.13
C VAL A 37 4.50 5.01 4.17
N ASP A 38 4.60 5.55 5.38
CA ASP A 38 3.59 5.38 6.42
C ASP A 38 2.23 5.95 5.99
N ASP A 39 2.23 7.13 5.36
CA ASP A 39 1.01 7.73 4.81
C ASP A 39 0.39 6.87 3.69
N VAL A 40 1.22 6.22 2.86
CA VAL A 40 0.74 5.25 1.87
C VAL A 40 0.10 4.05 2.57
N ILE A 41 0.75 3.47 3.57
CA ILE A 41 0.21 2.34 4.36
C ILE A 41 -1.13 2.74 5.00
N ASP A 42 -1.23 3.94 5.57
CA ASP A 42 -2.44 4.43 6.19
C ASP A 42 -3.58 4.59 5.18
N SER A 43 -3.27 5.00 3.94
CA SER A 43 -4.28 5.04 2.87
C SER A 43 -4.83 3.65 2.51
N LEU A 44 -4.04 2.59 2.73
CA LEU A 44 -4.44 1.19 2.50
C LEU A 44 -5.32 0.64 3.63
N ASN A 45 -5.49 1.35 4.77
CA ASN A 45 -6.40 0.95 5.86
C ASN A 45 -7.89 1.07 5.49
N ASN A 46 -8.25 1.61 4.32
CA ASN A 46 -9.64 1.91 3.95
C ASN A 46 -10.13 1.28 2.62
N ILE A 47 -9.48 0.27 2.03
CA ILE A 47 -9.70 -0.09 0.61
C ILE A 47 -11.13 -0.61 0.32
N PRO A 48 -11.92 0.17 -0.44
CA PRO A 48 -12.41 -0.28 -1.73
C PRO A 48 -12.24 0.81 -2.79
N ASP A 49 -11.02 1.20 -3.11
CA ASP A 49 -10.71 1.73 -4.44
C ASP A 49 -9.20 1.62 -4.72
N GLN A 50 -8.86 0.92 -5.81
CA GLN A 50 -7.51 0.86 -6.35
C GLN A 50 -7.29 1.91 -7.44
N THR A 51 -8.27 2.78 -7.66
CA THR A 51 -8.19 3.88 -8.62
C THR A 51 -6.95 4.73 -8.32
N GLY A 52 -6.05 4.75 -9.30
CA GLY A 52 -4.78 5.49 -9.22
C GLY A 52 -3.56 4.64 -8.85
N ASP A 53 -3.74 3.40 -8.42
CA ASP A 53 -2.62 2.47 -8.21
C ASP A 53 -2.18 1.85 -9.52
N ARG A 54 -0.86 1.69 -9.66
CA ARG A 54 -0.26 1.04 -10.83
C ARG A 54 -0.18 -0.46 -10.58
N LEU A 55 -0.64 -1.26 -11.54
CA LEU A 55 -0.42 -2.70 -11.52
C LEU A 55 0.93 -3.03 -12.18
N LEU A 56 1.72 -3.86 -11.50
CA LEU A 56 2.89 -4.54 -12.04
C LEU A 56 2.56 -6.03 -12.11
N GLU A 57 2.38 -6.53 -13.32
CA GLU A 57 2.09 -7.95 -13.59
C GLU A 57 3.39 -8.77 -13.65
N ASP A 58 3.26 -10.10 -13.52
CA ASP A 58 4.35 -11.06 -13.75
C ASP A 58 5.62 -10.86 -12.89
N THR A 59 5.47 -10.37 -11.65
CA THR A 59 6.61 -10.29 -10.71
C THR A 59 6.85 -11.63 -10.01
N GLU A 60 8.03 -11.81 -9.40
CA GLU A 60 8.32 -13.02 -8.58
C GLU A 60 7.36 -13.21 -7.39
N ALA A 61 6.67 -12.13 -6.98
CA ALA A 61 5.67 -12.13 -5.91
C ALA A 61 4.22 -12.26 -6.43
N GLY A 62 4.03 -12.43 -7.74
CA GLY A 62 2.74 -12.31 -8.42
C GLY A 62 2.42 -10.86 -8.80
N ASP A 63 1.15 -10.57 -9.04
CA ASP A 63 0.71 -9.21 -9.39
C ASP A 63 0.85 -8.26 -8.21
N LEU A 64 1.61 -7.18 -8.39
CA LEU A 64 1.86 -6.17 -7.36
C LEU A 64 1.17 -4.86 -7.71
N TRP A 65 0.44 -4.32 -6.73
CA TRP A 65 -0.08 -2.97 -6.80
C TRP A 65 0.93 -2.00 -6.23
N VAL A 66 1.11 -0.86 -6.90
CA VAL A 66 2.02 0.19 -6.49
C VAL A 66 1.22 1.44 -6.18
N ARG A 67 1.26 1.84 -4.92
CA ARG A 67 0.76 3.14 -4.47
C ARG A 67 1.92 4.06 -4.15
N ARG A 68 1.80 5.32 -4.56
CA ARG A 68 2.86 6.32 -4.49
C ARG A 68 2.42 7.54 -3.71
N LYS A 69 3.38 8.19 -3.06
CA LYS A 69 3.23 9.51 -2.48
C LYS A 69 4.55 10.25 -2.61
N ASN A 70 4.51 11.47 -3.16
CA ASN A 70 5.71 12.24 -3.49
C ASN A 70 6.70 11.39 -4.32
N ASN A 71 7.91 11.16 -3.83
CA ASN A 71 8.91 10.30 -4.50
C ASN A 71 9.00 8.90 -3.89
N SER A 72 8.08 8.54 -3.01
CA SER A 72 8.07 7.28 -2.26
C SER A 72 6.97 6.35 -2.77
N TYR A 73 7.18 5.04 -2.64
CA TYR A 73 6.22 4.03 -3.06
C TYR A 73 6.11 2.87 -2.08
N VAL A 74 4.97 2.18 -2.13
CA VAL A 74 4.77 0.86 -1.54
C VAL A 74 4.23 -0.08 -2.60
N MET A 75 4.91 -1.21 -2.78
CA MET A 75 4.42 -2.35 -3.55
C MET A 75 3.73 -3.31 -2.61
N TYR A 76 2.48 -3.65 -2.92
CA TYR A 76 1.66 -4.49 -2.07
C TYR A 76 0.79 -5.46 -2.88
N THR A 77 0.46 -6.56 -2.23
CA THR A 77 -0.65 -7.44 -2.65
C THR A 77 -1.78 -7.27 -1.65
N TYR A 78 -3.00 -7.58 -2.07
CA TYR A 78 -4.09 -7.73 -1.14
C TYR A 78 -4.91 -8.97 -1.48
N THR A 79 -5.41 -9.63 -0.44
CA THR A 79 -6.28 -10.79 -0.58
C THR A 79 -7.56 -10.53 0.20
N ARG A 80 -8.70 -10.74 -0.47
CA ARG A 80 -10.01 -10.73 0.18
C ARG A 80 -10.29 -12.14 0.69
N ASN A 81 -10.20 -12.34 2.01
CA ASN A 81 -10.35 -13.67 2.62
C ASN A 81 -11.81 -14.05 2.89
N ASP A 82 -12.72 -13.07 2.98
CA ASP A 82 -14.14 -13.29 3.28
C ASP A 82 -15.00 -12.25 2.53
N PRO A 83 -16.14 -12.63 1.92
CA PRO A 83 -17.14 -11.67 1.49
C PRO A 83 -17.55 -10.67 2.59
N GLU A 84 -17.51 -11.04 3.88
CA GLU A 84 -17.84 -10.19 5.04
C GLU A 84 -16.70 -9.26 5.54
N SER A 85 -15.84 -8.78 4.64
CA SER A 85 -15.02 -7.58 4.86
C SER A 85 -13.71 -7.78 5.63
N LYS A 86 -12.97 -8.87 5.40
CA LYS A 86 -11.57 -9.01 5.84
C LYS A 86 -10.60 -8.93 4.66
N TYR A 87 -9.71 -7.95 4.69
CA TYR A 87 -8.63 -7.79 3.71
C TYR A 87 -7.29 -8.04 4.39
N LEU A 88 -6.45 -8.86 3.75
CA LEU A 88 -5.04 -8.95 4.09
C LEU A 88 -4.28 -8.10 3.08
N VAL A 89 -3.57 -7.08 3.54
CA VAL A 89 -2.64 -6.28 2.74
C VAL A 89 -1.23 -6.72 3.11
N LYS A 90 -0.49 -7.22 2.12
CA LYS A 90 0.90 -7.61 2.29
C LYS A 90 1.79 -6.63 1.53
N CYS A 91 2.53 -5.82 2.27
CA CYS A 91 3.50 -4.87 1.72
C CYS A 91 4.83 -5.60 1.48
N TRP A 92 5.25 -5.66 0.23
CA TRP A 92 6.42 -6.43 -0.21
C TRP A 92 7.70 -5.61 -0.19
N VAL A 93 7.63 -4.40 -0.73
CA VAL A 93 8.77 -3.51 -0.97
C VAL A 93 8.29 -2.07 -0.77
N CYS A 94 9.16 -1.23 -0.21
CA CYS A 94 9.01 0.22 -0.23
C CYS A 94 10.33 0.84 -0.67
N GLY A 95 10.26 2.07 -1.18
CA GLY A 95 11.46 2.76 -1.62
C GLY A 95 11.14 4.06 -2.32
N LYS A 96 12.09 4.50 -3.13
CA LYS A 96 11.95 5.67 -4.00
C LYS A 96 11.68 5.28 -5.43
N TYR A 97 10.89 6.09 -6.11
CA TYR A 97 10.84 6.02 -7.56
C TYR A 97 11.43 7.30 -8.17
N VAL A 98 12.00 7.15 -9.36
CA VAL A 98 12.51 8.25 -10.16
C VAL A 98 11.97 8.14 -11.57
N MET A 99 11.72 9.28 -12.20
CA MET A 99 11.46 9.32 -13.63
C MET A 99 12.81 9.43 -14.35
N ARG A 100 13.14 8.47 -15.21
CA ARG A 100 14.30 8.54 -16.12
C ARG A 100 13.81 8.28 -17.54
N ASP A 101 14.13 9.17 -18.46
CA ASP A 101 13.76 9.05 -19.88
C ASP A 101 12.25 8.85 -20.12
N GLY A 102 11.40 9.42 -19.25
CA GLY A 102 9.95 9.26 -19.29
C GLY A 102 9.43 7.95 -18.67
N GLU A 103 10.32 7.08 -18.23
CA GLU A 103 10.00 5.83 -17.56
C GLU A 103 10.10 5.97 -16.04
N GLU A 104 9.13 5.38 -15.36
CA GLU A 104 9.14 5.29 -13.90
C GLU A 104 9.98 4.09 -13.49
N ILE A 105 11.10 4.37 -12.82
CA ILE A 105 12.02 3.38 -12.29
C ILE A 105 11.86 3.34 -10.78
N PHE A 106 11.53 2.16 -10.28
CA PHE A 106 11.52 1.88 -8.86
C PHE A 106 12.93 1.51 -8.42
N ASP A 107 13.44 2.21 -7.41
CA ASP A 107 14.71 1.89 -6.76
C ASP A 107 14.51 0.64 -5.90
N ILE A 108 14.47 -0.51 -6.58
CA ILE A 108 14.51 -1.83 -5.98
C ILE A 108 16.00 -2.21 -5.99
N ALA A 109 16.76 -1.67 -5.04
CA ALA A 109 18.19 -1.98 -4.89
C ALA A 109 18.44 -3.48 -4.69
#